data_AF-A0A7K0VM35-F1
#
_entry.id   AF-A0A7K0VM35-F1
#
_cell.length_a   1.000
_cell.length_b   1.000
_cell.length_c   1.000
_cell.angle_alpha   90.00
_cell.angle_beta   90.00
_cell.angle_gamma   90.00
#
_symmetry.space_group_name_H-M   'P 1'
#
loop_
_entity.id
_entity.type
_entity.pdbx_description
1 polymer ?
#
loop_
_entity_poly.entity_id
_entity_poly.type
_entity_poly.pdbx_seq_one_letter_code
_entity_poly.pdbx_strand_id
1 'polypeptide(L)' 'MKFLISVIDNLSGSGTPAEMSVIDAFNDELRANGQFIFAWGLEDPKTATVIDNRNDANIESGKPLFDAKENVSGFWL' A
#
# COMPACT_ATOMS: atom_id res chain seq x y z
N MET A 1 0.04 3.19 -20.78
CA MET A 1 -0.57 3.92 -19.65
C MET A 1 -0.10 3.25 -18.36
N LYS A 2 -0.01 3.98 -17.26
CA LYS A 2 0.39 3.44 -15.95
C LYS A 2 -0.81 3.52 -15.00
N PHE A 3 -0.89 2.60 -14.05
CA PHE A 3 -2.02 2.47 -13.13
C PHE A 3 -1.50 2.29 -11.71
N LEU A 4 -2.28 2.77 -10.74
CA LEU A 4 -2.08 2.40 -9.34
C LEU A 4 -3.13 1.35 -8.99
N ILE A 5 -2.69 0.19 -8.49
CA ILE A 5 -3.57 -0.84 -7.96
C ILE A 5 -3.44 -0.83 -6.44
N SER A 6 -4.50 -0.40 -5.74
CA SER A 6 -4.51 -0.38 -4.27
C SER A 6 -4.88 -1.75 -3.71
N VAL A 7 -4.12 -2.21 -2.72
CA VAL A 7 -4.48 -3.35 -1.87
C VAL A 7 -5.18 -2.79 -0.64
N ILE A 8 -6.35 -3.33 -0.33
CA ILE A 8 -7.14 -2.91 0.82
C ILE A 8 -7.17 -4.03 1.86
N ASP A 9 -7.19 -3.64 3.14
CA ASP A 9 -7.35 -4.55 4.27
C ASP A 9 -8.13 -3.85 5.39
N ASN A 10 -8.62 -4.63 6.34
CA ASN A 10 -9.14 -4.15 7.62
C ASN A 10 -8.48 -4.81 8.85
N LEU A 11 -7.49 -5.66 8.62
CA LEU A 11 -6.61 -6.27 9.61
C LEU A 11 -5.17 -5.76 9.41
N SER A 12 -4.27 -6.16 10.32
CA SER A 12 -2.83 -5.95 10.19
C SER A 12 -2.14 -7.31 10.07
N GLY A 13 -1.21 -7.44 9.13
CA GLY A 13 -0.47 -8.68 8.90
C GLY A 13 -1.36 -9.86 8.47
N SER A 14 -2.42 -9.62 7.70
CA SER A 14 -3.37 -10.63 7.25
C SER A 14 -2.82 -11.61 6.21
N GLY A 15 -1.71 -11.24 5.55
CA GLY A 15 -1.11 -12.03 4.47
C GLY A 15 -0.68 -13.42 4.94
N THR A 16 -1.16 -14.45 4.24
CA THR A 16 -0.80 -15.85 4.48
C THR A 16 0.34 -16.30 3.56
N PRO A 17 1.12 -17.33 3.93
CA PRO A 17 2.13 -17.90 3.05
C PRO A 17 1.58 -18.39 1.70
N ALA A 18 0.33 -18.85 1.67
CA ALA A 18 -0.33 -19.26 0.43
C ALA A 18 -0.60 -18.08 -0.50
N GLU A 19 -1.08 -16.95 0.05
CA GLU A 19 -1.29 -15.72 -0.72
C GLU A 19 0.04 -15.14 -1.22
N MET A 20 1.10 -15.19 -0.42
CA MET A 20 2.44 -14.76 -0.85
C MET A 20 2.92 -15.53 -2.09
N SER A 21 2.69 -16.85 -2.13
CA SER A 21 3.04 -17.68 -3.30
C SER A 21 2.24 -17.28 -4.56
N VAL A 22 0.95 -16.95 -4.40
CA VAL A 22 0.11 -16.47 -5.51
C VAL A 22 0.56 -15.08 -5.99
N ILE A 23 0.93 -14.20 -5.06
CA ILE A 23 1.48 -12.87 -5.35
C ILE A 23 2.81 -12.98 -6.12
N ASP A 24 3.67 -13.93 -5.75
CA ASP A 24 4.94 -14.17 -6.46
C ASP A 24 4.68 -14.59 -7.92
N ALA A 25 3.77 -15.54 -8.14
CA ALA A 25 3.39 -15.96 -9.49
C ALA A 25 2.80 -14.81 -10.32
N PHE A 26 1.93 -13.98 -9.71
CA PHE A 26 1.37 -12.80 -10.38
C PHE A 26 2.45 -11.77 -10.73
N ASN A 27 3.37 -11.50 -9.81
CA ASN A 27 4.49 -10.58 -10.05
C ASN A 27 5.40 -11.09 -11.18
N ASP A 28 5.63 -12.40 -11.26
CA ASP A 28 6.43 -13.00 -12.33
C ASP A 28 5.75 -12.87 -13.69
N GLU A 29 4.43 -13.02 -13.76
CA GLU A 29 3.66 -12.75 -14.99
C GLU A 29 3.78 -11.29 -15.42
N LEU A 30 3.65 -10.34 -14.49
CA LEU A 30 3.83 -8.91 -14.78
C LEU A 30 5.25 -8.61 -15.28
N ARG A 31 6.28 -9.23 -14.71
CA ARG A 31 7.68 -9.07 -15.15
C ARG A 31 7.90 -9.65 -16.54
N ALA A 32 7.41 -10.86 -16.80
CA ALA A 32 7.53 -11.52 -18.09
C ALA A 32 6.88 -10.70 -19.22
N ASN A 33 5.81 -9.98 -18.91
CA ASN A 33 5.11 -9.11 -19.87
C ASN A 33 5.65 -7.66 -19.90
N GLY A 34 6.73 -7.35 -19.16
CA GLY A 34 7.30 -6.00 -19.10
C GLY A 34 6.39 -4.94 -18.45
N GLN A 35 5.45 -5.39 -17.61
CA GLN A 35 4.45 -4.55 -16.95
C GLN A 35 4.80 -4.21 -15.50
N PHE A 36 5.61 -5.03 -14.83
CA PHE A 36 6.00 -4.80 -13.43
C PHE A 36 6.84 -3.53 -13.28
N ILE A 37 6.36 -2.56 -12.48
CA ILE A 37 7.15 -1.40 -12.07
C ILE A 37 7.58 -1.54 -10.61
N PHE A 38 6.61 -1.76 -9.72
CA PHE A 38 6.83 -1.82 -8.28
C PHE A 38 5.65 -2.49 -7.57
N ALA A 39 5.93 -3.16 -6.45
CA ALA A 39 4.93 -3.73 -5.56
C ALA A 39 5.43 -3.66 -4.12
N TRP A 40 4.58 -3.26 -3.17
CA TRP A 40 4.96 -3.22 -1.75
C TRP A 40 3.76 -3.30 -0.82
N GLY A 41 3.96 -3.93 0.34
CA GLY A 41 3.02 -3.92 1.47
C GLY A 41 3.33 -2.79 2.44
N LEU A 42 2.30 -2.18 3.01
CA LEU A 42 2.40 -1.13 4.02
C LEU A 42 2.17 -1.72 5.42
N GLU A 43 2.76 -1.08 6.42
CA GLU A 43 2.53 -1.37 7.83
C GLU A 43 1.12 -0.91 8.27
N ASP A 44 0.66 -1.35 9.45
CA ASP A 44 -0.61 -0.90 10.03
C ASP A 44 -0.73 0.65 9.98
N PRO A 45 -1.88 1.21 9.51
CA PRO A 45 -2.08 2.66 9.39
C PRO A 45 -1.83 3.46 10.67
N LYS A 46 -1.90 2.84 11.85
CA LYS A 46 -1.55 3.49 13.13
C LYS A 46 -0.10 3.95 13.20
N THR A 47 0.78 3.42 12.35
CA THR A 47 2.18 3.85 12.23
C THR A 47 2.37 5.03 11.27
N ALA A 48 1.34 5.38 10.49
CA ALA A 48 1.42 6.44 9.50
C ALA A 48 1.34 7.83 10.13
N THR A 49 1.96 8.81 9.46
CA THR A 49 1.88 10.23 9.80
C THR A 49 1.52 11.02 8.55
N VAL A 50 0.63 12.01 8.68
CA VAL A 50 0.34 12.97 7.61
C VAL A 50 1.22 14.20 7.81
N ILE A 51 1.98 14.53 6.77
CA ILE A 51 2.70 15.79 6.67
C ILE A 51 1.90 16.74 5.78
N ASP A 52 1.47 17.87 6.34
CA ASP A 52 0.77 18.93 5.63
C ASP A 52 1.52 20.26 5.74
N ASN A 53 2.11 20.67 4.62
CA ASN A 53 2.79 21.96 4.49
C ASN A 53 2.11 22.89 3.47
N ARG A 54 0.80 22.72 3.23
CA ARG A 54 0.04 23.69 2.42
C ARG A 54 0.04 25.04 3.12
N ASN A 55 0.33 26.11 2.37
CA ASN A 55 0.41 27.48 2.91
C ASN A 55 1.38 27.60 4.11
N ASP A 56 2.52 26.89 4.07
CA ASP A 56 3.54 26.90 5.12
C ASP A 56 3.03 26.48 6.52
N ALA A 57 2.00 25.63 6.56
CA ALA A 57 1.34 25.23 7.80
C ALA A 57 2.24 24.41 8.76
N ASN A 58 3.28 23.72 8.26
CA ASN A 58 4.21 22.90 9.04
C ASN A 58 3.51 21.93 10.03
N ILE A 59 2.50 21.18 9.55
CA ILE A 59 1.74 20.25 10.38
C ILE A 59 2.24 18.81 10.16
N GLU A 60 2.46 18.12 11.27
CA GLU A 60 2.60 16.66 11.34
C GLU A 60 1.47 16.11 12.25
N SER A 61 0.67 15.16 11.77
CA SER A 61 -0.50 14.67 12.52
C SER A 61 -0.18 13.54 13.50
N GLY A 62 0.90 12.79 13.30
CA GLY A 62 1.17 11.53 14.02
C GLY A 62 0.08 10.48 13.84
N LYS A 63 -0.73 10.58 12.77
CA LYS A 63 -1.92 9.77 12.50
C LYS A 63 -2.07 9.51 10.99
N PRO A 64 -2.76 8.44 10.59
CA PRO A 64 -3.13 8.22 9.20
C PRO A 64 -4.06 9.33 8.68
N LEU A 65 -4.14 9.45 7.35
CA LEU A 65 -4.99 10.44 6.69
C LEU A 65 -6.48 10.23 6.95
N PHE A 66 -6.91 8.97 7.01
CA PHE A 66 -8.30 8.59 7.25
C PHE A 66 -8.40 7.71 8.49
N ASP A 67 -9.33 8.06 9.39
CA ASP A 67 -9.73 7.20 10.49
C ASP A 67 -10.80 6.21 10.01
N ALA A 68 -10.35 5.19 9.29
CA ALA A 68 -11.20 4.21 8.62
C ALA A 68 -10.78 2.78 8.97
N LYS A 69 -11.78 1.90 9.10
CA LYS A 69 -11.54 0.47 9.35
C LYS A 69 -10.88 -0.20 8.15
N GLU A 70 -11.41 0.04 6.95
CA GLU A 70 -10.76 -0.37 5.70
C GLU A 70 -9.72 0.66 5.30
N ASN A 71 -8.53 0.19 4.95
CA ASN A 71 -7.36 1.02 4.68
C ASN A 71 -6.49 0.40 3.59
N VAL A 72 -5.57 1.19 3.04
CA VAL A 72 -4.61 0.70 2.04
C VAL A 72 -3.47 -0.02 2.75
N SER A 73 -3.33 -1.31 2.46
CA SER A 73 -2.30 -2.20 3.04
C SER A 73 -1.15 -2.49 2.08
N GLY A 74 -1.21 -1.95 0.85
CA GLY A 74 -0.19 -2.16 -0.16
C GLY A 74 -0.60 -1.59 -1.51
N PHE A 75 0.29 -1.68 -2.49
CA PHE A 75 0.01 -1.25 -3.84
C PHE A 75 0.93 -1.88 -4.89
N TRP A 76 0.46 -1.89 -6.14
CA TRP A 76 1.27 -2.04 -7.35
C TRP A 76 1.25 -0.77 -8.19
N LEU A 77 2.35 -0.53 -8.93
CA LEU A 77 2.48 0.50 -9.99
C LEU A 77 2.63 -0.15 -11.38
#